data_AF-W1W294-F1
#
_entry.id   AF-W1W294-F1
#
_cell.length_a   1.000
_cell.length_b   1.000
_cell.length_c   1.000
_cell.angle_alpha   90.00
_cell.angle_beta   90.00
_cell.angle_gamma   90.00
#
_symmetry.space_group_name_H-M   'P 1'
#
loop_
_entity.id
_entity.type
_entity.pdbx_description
1 polymer ?
#
loop_
_entity_poly.entity_id
_entity_poly.type
_entity_poly.pdbx_seq_one_letter_code
_entity_poly.pdbx_strand_id
1 'polypeptide(L)'
;EEDAQRRDFTINSLYYSVADFTVRDYVGGMKDLKDGVIRLIGNPETRYREDPVRMLRAVRFAAKLGMRISPETAEPIPRLATLLNDIPPARLFEESLKLLQAGYGYDTYKLLCEYHLFQPLFPTITRYFTENGDSPMERIIEQVLKNTDT
;
A
#
# COMPACT_ATOMS: atom_id res chain seq x y z
N GLU A 1 3.84 17.18 -17.86
CA GLU A 1 2.94 16.06 -18.19
C GLU A 1 3.65 14.72 -18.09
N GLU A 2 4.78 14.50 -18.79
CA GLU A 2 5.52 13.21 -18.74
C GLU A 2 5.95 12.75 -17.34
N ASP A 3 6.36 13.67 -16.45
CA ASP A 3 6.72 13.32 -15.06
C ASP A 3 5.53 12.74 -14.27
N ALA A 4 4.32 13.25 -14.52
CA ALA A 4 3.11 12.80 -13.86
C ALA A 4 2.83 11.31 -14.15
N GLN A 5 3.13 10.87 -15.38
CA GLN A 5 2.92 9.47 -15.78
C GLN A 5 3.90 8.49 -15.12
N ARG A 6 5.07 8.98 -14.66
CA ARG A 6 6.07 8.16 -13.95
C ARG A 6 5.76 7.98 -12.47
N ARG A 7 4.88 8.81 -11.90
CA ARG A 7 4.40 8.68 -10.52
C ARG A 7 3.56 7.43 -10.36
N ASP A 8 3.38 7.01 -9.11
CA ASP A 8 2.67 5.76 -8.82
C ASP A 8 1.17 5.98 -8.73
N PHE A 9 0.72 7.00 -7.98
CA PHE A 9 -0.70 7.22 -7.67
C PHE A 9 -1.19 8.60 -8.09
N THR A 10 -2.46 8.68 -8.50
CA THR A 10 -3.09 9.91 -9.02
C THR A 10 -3.03 11.06 -8.01
N ILE A 11 -3.39 10.80 -6.75
CA ILE A 11 -3.37 11.81 -5.66
C ILE A 11 -1.96 12.33 -5.33
N ASN A 12 -0.92 11.55 -5.64
CA ASN A 12 0.48 11.92 -5.43
C ASN A 12 1.11 12.60 -6.65
N SER A 13 0.30 12.94 -7.64
CA SER A 13 0.72 13.51 -8.93
C SER A 13 0.04 14.85 -9.25
N LEU A 14 -0.35 15.59 -8.21
CA LEU A 14 -0.85 16.97 -8.30
C LEU A 14 0.32 17.96 -8.19
N TYR A 15 0.36 18.94 -9.09
CA TYR A 15 1.44 19.93 -9.15
C TYR A 15 0.93 21.32 -8.83
N TYR A 16 1.47 21.94 -7.79
CA TYR A 16 1.14 23.33 -7.44
C TYR A 16 2.19 24.29 -7.99
N SER A 17 1.74 25.42 -8.53
CA SER A 17 2.59 26.46 -9.07
C SER A 17 2.47 27.74 -8.25
N VAL A 18 3.58 28.18 -7.65
CA VAL A 18 3.64 29.43 -6.86
C VAL A 18 3.55 30.69 -7.72
N ALA A 19 3.76 30.57 -9.03
CA ALA A 19 3.77 31.70 -9.96
C ALA A 19 2.36 32.16 -10.36
N ASP A 20 1.43 31.21 -10.48
CA ASP A 20 0.05 31.45 -10.92
C ASP A 20 -1.00 30.91 -9.93
N PHE A 21 -0.56 30.37 -8.78
CA PHE A 21 -1.40 29.81 -7.72
C PHE A 21 -2.34 28.69 -8.22
N THR A 22 -1.96 28.01 -9.31
CA THR A 22 -2.76 26.94 -9.92
C THR A 22 -2.30 25.55 -9.47
N VAL A 23 -3.26 24.62 -9.44
CA VAL A 23 -3.00 23.17 -9.32
C VAL A 23 -3.19 22.54 -10.70
N ARG A 24 -2.18 21.84 -11.19
CA ARG A 24 -2.22 21.08 -12.43
C ARG A 24 -2.47 19.62 -12.12
N ASP A 25 -3.55 19.08 -12.70
CA ASP A 25 -3.94 17.68 -12.61
C ASP A 25 -3.94 17.07 -14.01
N TYR A 26 -3.04 16.13 -14.24
CA TYR A 26 -2.87 15.45 -15.52
C TYR A 26 -3.48 14.04 -15.54
N VAL A 27 -3.98 13.55 -14.40
CA VAL A 27 -4.29 12.12 -14.21
C VAL A 27 -5.61 11.88 -13.46
N GLY A 28 -6.36 12.94 -13.14
CA GLY A 28 -7.60 12.85 -12.36
C GLY A 28 -7.38 12.77 -10.86
N GLY A 29 -6.22 13.19 -10.37
CA GLY A 29 -5.86 13.17 -8.95
C GLY A 29 -6.79 13.98 -8.06
N MET A 30 -7.36 15.09 -8.56
CA MET A 30 -8.31 15.91 -7.78
C MET A 30 -9.62 15.17 -7.53
N LYS A 31 -10.09 14.39 -8.50
CA LYS A 31 -11.30 13.58 -8.36
C LYS A 31 -11.07 12.42 -7.40
N ASP A 32 -9.99 11.66 -7.58
CA ASP A 32 -9.66 10.55 -6.70
C ASP A 32 -9.41 11.03 -5.25
N LEU A 33 -8.82 12.21 -5.07
CA LEU A 33 -8.64 12.84 -3.76
C LEU A 33 -10.00 13.16 -3.11
N LYS A 34 -10.92 13.75 -3.87
CA LYS A 34 -12.27 14.06 -3.40
C LYS A 34 -13.07 12.80 -3.06
N ASP A 35 -12.93 11.75 -3.88
CA ASP A 35 -13.67 10.50 -3.74
C ASP A 35 -13.02 9.54 -2.73
N GLY A 36 -11.82 9.86 -2.21
CA GLY A 36 -11.07 9.04 -1.25
C GLY A 36 -10.57 7.72 -1.87
N VAL A 37 -9.93 7.81 -3.04
CA VAL A 37 -9.51 6.65 -3.85
C VAL A 37 -8.00 6.64 -4.08
N ILE A 38 -7.37 5.51 -3.78
CA ILE A 38 -5.99 5.20 -4.20
C ILE A 38 -6.04 4.51 -5.57
N ARG A 39 -5.60 5.23 -6.61
CA ARG A 39 -5.56 4.73 -7.98
C ARG A 39 -4.14 4.80 -8.54
N LEU A 40 -3.68 3.69 -9.11
CA LEU A 40 -2.39 3.63 -9.78
C LEU A 40 -2.46 4.31 -11.16
N ILE A 41 -1.40 5.01 -11.54
CA ILE A 41 -1.29 5.64 -12.86
C ILE A 41 -0.82 4.60 -13.88
N GLY A 42 -1.54 4.45 -14.99
CA GLY A 42 -1.24 3.47 -16.04
C GLY A 42 -1.81 2.08 -15.76
N ASN A 43 -1.28 1.04 -16.42
CA ASN A 43 -1.76 -0.34 -16.26
C ASN A 43 -1.24 -0.96 -14.95
N PRO A 44 -2.10 -1.36 -14.00
CA PRO A 44 -1.66 -1.90 -12.71
C PRO A 44 -0.75 -3.12 -12.79
N GLU A 45 -1.08 -4.10 -13.63
CA GLU A 45 -0.29 -5.31 -13.78
C GLU A 45 1.13 -5.01 -14.31
N THR A 46 1.25 -4.17 -15.34
CA THR A 46 2.57 -3.75 -15.85
C THR A 46 3.39 -3.04 -14.77
N ARG A 47 2.79 -2.07 -14.08
CA ARG A 47 3.49 -1.26 -13.07
C ARG A 47 3.92 -2.08 -11.84
N TYR A 48 3.15 -3.08 -11.44
CA TYR A 48 3.54 -3.99 -10.35
C TYR A 48 4.65 -4.95 -10.75
N ARG A 49 4.70 -5.40 -12.01
CA ARG A 49 5.82 -6.21 -12.52
C ARG A 49 7.11 -5.40 -12.63
N GLU A 50 7.02 -4.12 -13.00
CA GLU A 50 8.17 -3.21 -13.01
C GLU A 50 8.72 -2.94 -11.60
N ASP A 51 7.84 -2.73 -10.62
CA ASP A 51 8.22 -2.52 -9.22
C ASP A 51 7.15 -3.07 -8.27
N PRO A 52 7.32 -4.31 -7.76
CA PRO A 52 6.37 -4.95 -6.84
C PRO A 52 6.10 -4.16 -5.55
N VAL A 53 7.05 -3.30 -5.13
CA VAL A 53 6.90 -2.47 -3.92
C VAL A 53 5.73 -1.47 -4.05
N ARG A 54 5.26 -1.17 -5.27
CA ARG A 54 4.06 -0.35 -5.48
C ARG A 54 2.81 -0.95 -4.84
N MET A 55 2.71 -2.28 -4.73
CA MET A 55 1.60 -2.95 -4.03
C MET A 55 1.59 -2.59 -2.54
N LEU A 56 2.76 -2.68 -1.88
CA LEU A 56 2.93 -2.28 -0.49
C LEU A 56 2.59 -0.81 -0.28
N ARG A 57 3.01 0.06 -1.20
CA ARG A 57 2.71 1.49 -1.13
C ARG A 57 1.22 1.79 -1.29
N ALA A 58 0.51 1.04 -2.15
CA ALA A 58 -0.94 1.20 -2.33
C ALA A 58 -1.69 0.93 -1.01
N VAL A 59 -1.37 -0.20 -0.37
CA VAL A 59 -1.91 -0.57 0.94
C VAL A 59 -1.54 0.44 2.02
N ARG A 60 -0.29 0.89 2.07
CA ARG A 60 0.17 1.90 3.02
C ARG A 60 -0.62 3.20 2.92
N PHE A 61 -0.83 3.71 1.70
CA PHE A 61 -1.58 4.95 1.50
C PHE A 61 -3.06 4.78 1.81
N ALA A 62 -3.65 3.63 1.46
CA ALA A 62 -5.04 3.32 1.79
C ALA A 62 -5.28 3.36 3.31
N ALA A 63 -4.44 2.65 4.08
CA ALA A 63 -4.51 2.66 5.55
C ALA A 63 -4.27 4.06 6.12
N LYS A 64 -3.15 4.71 5.75
CA LYS A 64 -2.75 6.00 6.30
C LYS A 64 -3.77 7.12 6.05
N LEU A 65 -4.38 7.14 4.87
CA LEU A 65 -5.28 8.23 4.46
C LEU A 65 -6.76 7.90 4.71
N GLY A 66 -7.09 6.69 5.19
CA GLY A 66 -8.47 6.23 5.32
C GLY A 66 -9.19 6.16 3.96
N MET A 67 -8.46 5.84 2.89
CA MET A 67 -8.95 5.81 1.51
C MET A 67 -9.06 4.38 1.00
N ARG A 68 -9.98 4.14 0.05
CA ARG A 68 -10.13 2.81 -0.58
C ARG A 68 -9.22 2.68 -1.79
N ILE A 69 -8.71 1.48 -2.05
CA ILE A 69 -7.99 1.18 -3.30
C ILE A 69 -9.02 1.03 -4.42
N SER A 70 -8.78 1.64 -5.58
CA SER A 70 -9.67 1.47 -6.74
C SER A 70 -9.71 0.00 -7.19
N PRO A 71 -10.87 -0.51 -7.68
CA PRO A 71 -11.00 -1.93 -8.03
C PRO A 71 -9.93 -2.42 -9.04
N GLU A 72 -9.65 -1.61 -10.06
CA GLU A 72 -8.61 -1.91 -11.07
C GLU A 72 -7.20 -1.97 -10.48
N THR A 73 -6.89 -1.15 -9.47
CA THR A 73 -5.60 -1.15 -8.77
C THR A 73 -5.51 -2.32 -7.79
N ALA A 74 -6.63 -2.67 -7.15
CA ALA A 74 -6.71 -3.71 -6.14
C ALA A 74 -6.63 -5.13 -6.72
N GLU A 75 -7.29 -5.39 -7.85
CA GLU A 75 -7.46 -6.73 -8.41
C GLU A 75 -6.13 -7.49 -8.63
N PRO A 76 -5.06 -6.90 -9.19
CA PRO A 76 -3.83 -7.67 -9.44
C PRO A 76 -3.02 -7.95 -8.18
N ILE A 77 -3.27 -7.24 -7.07
CA ILE A 77 -2.42 -7.29 -5.89
C ILE A 77 -2.30 -8.72 -5.32
N PRO A 78 -3.40 -9.45 -5.02
CA PRO A 78 -3.29 -10.79 -4.47
C PRO A 78 -2.63 -11.78 -5.44
N ARG A 79 -2.89 -11.63 -6.75
CA ARG A 79 -2.33 -12.50 -7.80
C ARG A 79 -0.82 -12.29 -7.96
N LEU A 80 -0.33 -11.07 -7.75
CA LEU A 80 1.06 -10.67 -7.98
C LEU A 80 1.88 -10.58 -6.69
N ALA A 81 1.27 -10.82 -5.52
CA ALA A 81 1.91 -10.68 -4.20
C ALA A 81 3.25 -11.43 -4.10
N THR A 82 3.38 -12.60 -4.75
CA THR A 82 4.61 -13.41 -4.74
C THR A 82 5.80 -12.74 -5.41
N LEU A 83 5.59 -11.73 -6.27
CA LEU A 83 6.67 -10.95 -6.88
C LEU A 83 7.51 -10.20 -5.83
N LEU A 84 6.99 -10.00 -4.62
CA LEU A 84 7.78 -9.44 -3.53
C LEU A 84 8.99 -10.31 -3.15
N ASN A 85 8.96 -11.62 -3.41
CA ASN A 85 10.08 -12.51 -3.12
C ASN A 85 11.33 -12.20 -3.96
N ASP A 86 11.17 -11.54 -5.11
CA ASP A 86 12.26 -11.15 -6.00
C ASP A 86 12.90 -9.82 -5.58
N ILE A 87 12.35 -9.14 -4.58
CA ILE A 87 12.84 -7.85 -4.08
C ILE A 87 13.95 -8.07 -3.04
N PRO A 88 15.06 -7.30 -3.10
CA PRO A 88 16.12 -7.39 -2.09
C PRO A 88 15.58 -7.26 -0.66
N PRO A 89 15.95 -8.15 0.29
CA PRO A 89 15.42 -8.14 1.66
C PRO A 89 15.57 -6.82 2.40
N ALA A 90 16.67 -6.08 2.16
CA ALA A 90 16.89 -4.76 2.74
C ALA A 90 15.81 -3.75 2.32
N ARG A 91 15.36 -3.80 1.06
CA ARG A 91 14.31 -2.92 0.54
C ARG A 91 12.94 -3.30 1.13
N LEU A 92 12.66 -4.59 1.29
CA LEU A 92 11.44 -5.06 1.97
C LEU A 92 11.42 -4.66 3.44
N PHE A 93 12.58 -4.70 4.12
CA PHE A 93 12.71 -4.27 5.50
C PHE A 93 12.43 -2.78 5.67
N GLU A 94 12.97 -1.92 4.80
CA GLU A 94 12.63 -0.49 4.85
C GLU A 94 11.13 -0.22 4.66
N GLU A 95 10.49 -0.96 3.74
CA GLU A 95 9.05 -0.81 3.52
C GLU A 95 8.22 -1.38 4.66
N SER A 96 8.66 -2.48 5.31
CA SER A 96 7.94 -3.03 6.47
C SER A 96 7.91 -2.07 7.65
N LEU A 97 8.99 -1.33 7.90
CA LEU A 97 9.03 -0.25 8.90
C LEU A 97 8.05 0.87 8.55
N LYS A 98 8.03 1.31 7.29
CA LYS A 98 7.10 2.34 6.80
C LYS A 98 5.62 1.90 6.86
N LEU A 99 5.37 0.60 6.81
CA LEU A 99 4.02 0.00 6.89
C LEU A 99 3.54 -0.12 8.34
N LEU A 100 4.37 -0.69 9.22
CA LEU A 100 3.94 -1.15 10.54
C LEU A 100 4.35 -0.23 11.70
N GLN A 101 5.34 0.64 11.50
CA GLN A 101 5.90 1.52 12.54
C GLN A 101 5.63 3.01 12.27
N ALA A 102 4.70 3.32 11.37
CA ALA A 102 4.38 4.69 10.95
C ALA A 102 3.17 5.30 11.68
N GLY A 103 2.66 4.66 12.73
CA GLY A 103 1.46 5.09 13.46
C GLY A 103 0.12 4.66 12.83
N TYR A 104 0.16 3.72 11.87
CA TYR A 104 -1.00 3.16 11.17
C TYR A 104 -0.84 1.65 10.95
N GLY A 105 -0.03 1.01 11.78
CA GLY A 105 0.39 -0.38 11.62
C GLY A 105 -0.75 -1.37 11.73
N TYR A 106 -1.73 -1.14 12.61
CA TYR A 106 -2.86 -2.06 12.76
C TYR A 106 -3.75 -2.10 11.52
N ASP A 107 -4.15 -0.93 11.01
CA ASP A 107 -4.97 -0.83 9.80
C ASP A 107 -4.20 -1.28 8.55
N THR A 108 -2.91 -0.97 8.49
CA THR A 108 -2.03 -1.45 7.41
C THR A 108 -1.90 -2.96 7.44
N TYR A 109 -1.74 -3.57 8.62
CA TYR A 109 -1.67 -5.02 8.79
C TYR A 109 -2.93 -5.73 8.30
N LYS A 110 -4.13 -5.21 8.63
CA LYS A 110 -5.39 -5.78 8.14
C LYS A 110 -5.44 -5.84 6.62
N LEU A 111 -5.10 -4.74 5.96
CA LEU A 111 -5.05 -4.69 4.50
C LEU A 111 -3.95 -5.62 3.94
N LEU A 112 -2.78 -5.70 4.56
CA LEU A 112 -1.73 -6.62 4.12
C LEU A 112 -2.18 -8.09 4.17
N CYS A 113 -2.94 -8.48 5.20
CA CYS A 113 -3.54 -9.82 5.27
C CYS A 113 -4.62 -10.03 4.20
N GLU A 114 -5.56 -9.08 4.06
CA GLU A 114 -6.63 -9.13 3.06
C GLU A 114 -6.08 -9.31 1.63
N TYR A 115 -5.01 -8.58 1.30
CA TYR A 115 -4.38 -8.61 -0.01
C TYR A 115 -3.29 -9.68 -0.16
N HIS A 116 -3.13 -10.58 0.81
CA HIS A 116 -2.11 -11.65 0.80
C HIS A 116 -0.65 -11.14 0.68
N LEU A 117 -0.41 -9.87 1.02
CA LEU A 117 0.91 -9.22 1.00
C LEU A 117 1.69 -9.42 2.31
N PHE A 118 1.02 -9.80 3.40
CA PHE A 118 1.70 -10.11 4.66
C PHE A 118 2.58 -11.36 4.55
N GLN A 119 2.13 -12.36 3.77
CA GLN A 119 2.80 -13.66 3.65
C GLN A 119 4.22 -13.58 3.05
N PRO A 120 4.46 -12.86 1.93
CA PRO A 120 5.81 -12.67 1.40
C PRO A 120 6.76 -11.93 2.36
N LEU A 121 6.23 -11.01 3.18
CA LEU A 121 7.05 -10.24 4.14
C LEU A 121 7.41 -11.05 5.38
N PHE A 122 6.47 -11.83 5.90
CA PHE A 122 6.61 -12.56 7.17
C PHE A 122 6.24 -14.04 6.99
N PRO A 123 6.98 -14.80 6.17
CA PRO A 123 6.66 -16.19 5.87
C PRO A 123 6.73 -17.08 7.12
N THR A 124 7.60 -16.75 8.07
CA THR A 124 7.73 -17.49 9.35
C THR A 124 6.49 -17.32 10.22
N ILE A 125 5.92 -16.12 10.27
CA ILE A 125 4.76 -15.80 11.11
C ILE A 125 3.49 -16.42 10.52
N THR A 126 3.30 -16.24 9.21
CA THR A 126 2.08 -16.66 8.51
C THR A 126 1.81 -18.16 8.62
N ARG A 127 2.85 -19.00 8.79
CA ARG A 127 2.72 -20.44 9.02
C ARG A 127 1.98 -20.81 10.32
N TYR A 128 1.90 -19.89 11.27
CA TYR A 128 1.26 -20.11 12.57
C TYR A 128 -0.12 -19.45 12.68
N PHE A 129 -0.63 -18.82 11.61
CA PHE A 129 -1.99 -18.30 11.59
C PHE A 129 -3.01 -19.43 11.66
N THR A 130 -4.14 -19.14 12.29
CA THR A 130 -5.20 -20.11 12.52
C THR A 130 -6.43 -19.74 11.71
N GLU A 131 -7.25 -20.73 11.30
CA GLU A 131 -8.50 -20.45 10.57
C GLU A 131 -9.47 -19.57 11.37
N ASN A 132 -9.40 -19.67 12.70
CA ASN A 132 -10.22 -18.86 13.61
C ASN A 132 -9.70 -17.42 13.79
N GLY A 133 -8.46 -17.12 13.40
CA GLY A 133 -7.86 -15.79 13.52
C GLY A 133 -7.63 -15.28 14.96
N ASP A 134 -7.73 -16.14 15.97
CA ASP A 134 -7.70 -15.74 17.40
C ASP A 134 -6.61 -16.47 18.21
N SER A 135 -5.53 -16.89 17.56
CA SER A 135 -4.39 -17.46 18.27
C SER A 135 -3.71 -16.43 19.17
N PRO A 136 -2.98 -16.84 20.23
CA PRO A 136 -2.19 -15.93 21.05
C PRO A 136 -1.19 -15.09 20.23
N MET A 137 -0.65 -15.65 19.15
CA MET A 137 0.26 -14.92 18.25
C MET A 137 -0.47 -13.79 17.50
N GLU A 138 -1.63 -14.10 16.90
CA GLU A 138 -2.45 -13.13 16.18
C GLU A 138 -2.89 -12.00 17.11
N ARG A 139 -3.37 -12.33 18.31
CA ARG A 139 -3.76 -11.35 19.33
C ARG A 139 -2.61 -10.45 19.77
N ILE A 140 -1.41 -11.01 19.94
CA ILE A 140 -0.21 -10.22 20.28
C ILE A 140 0.15 -9.26 19.15
N ILE A 141 0.12 -9.72 17.89
CA ILE A 141 0.41 -8.86 16.72
C ILE A 141 -0.60 -7.72 16.64
N GLU A 142 -1.89 -8.01 16.81
CA GLU A 142 -2.91 -6.95 16.84
C GLU A 142 -2.64 -5.93 17.94
N GLN A 143 -2.40 -6.39 19.17
CA GLN A 143 -2.24 -5.50 20.32
C GLN A 143 -0.96 -4.67 20.23
N VAL A 144 0.16 -5.25 19.80
CA VAL A 144 1.41 -4.50 19.67
C VAL A 144 1.31 -3.42 18.60
N LEU A 145 0.64 -3.70 17.48
CA LEU A 145 0.41 -2.70 16.44
C LEU A 145 -0.52 -1.58 16.92
N LYS A 146 -1.64 -1.92 17.59
CA LYS A 146 -2.54 -0.92 18.21
C LYS A 146 -1.79 -0.03 19.20
N ASN A 147 -0.93 -0.61 20.03
CA ASN A 147 -0.13 0.15 21.00
C ASN A 147 0.97 0.99 20.35
N THR A 148 1.47 0.57 19.17
CA THR A 148 2.48 1.32 18.42
C THR A 148 1.87 2.49 17.65
N ASP A 149 0.57 2.39 17.34
CA ASP A 149 -0.19 3.44 16.64
C ASP A 149 -0.54 4.64 17.53
N THR A 150 -0.51 4.45 18.86
CA THR A 150 -0.81 5.47 19.90
C THR A 150 0.45 5.99 20.58
#